data_AF-A0A6G6W8I8-F1
#
_entry.id   AF-A0A6G6W8I8-F1
#
_cell.length_a   1.000
_cell.length_b   1.000
_cell.length_c   1.000
_cell.angle_alpha   90.00
_cell.angle_beta   90.00
_cell.angle_gamma   90.00
#
_symmetry.space_group_name_H-M   'P 1'
#
loop_
_entity.id
_entity.type
_entity.pdbx_description
1 polymer ?
#
loop_
_entity_poly.entity_id
_entity_poly.type
_entity_poly.pdbx_seq_one_letter_code
_entity_poly.pdbx_strand_id
1 'polypeptide(L)'
;MSIRTPLAAATVAVGLVAALAPTAQAAPRAGIQGDTQVIADCQHATQVPRKVLSACGDADEYARITDWRSWTRHQARGSGTLVVNDCEPTCAAGTFRRYPATFSLHRVRTGPTGTRLFTRLGVTWVQGGEQRNTTLPLPTAPLGG
;
A
#
# COMPACT_ATOMS: atom_id res chain seq x y z
N MET A 1 -83.57 -18.00 -35.56
CA MET A 1 -82.33 -18.78 -35.75
C MET A 1 -81.16 -17.81 -35.85
N SER A 2 -80.39 -17.68 -34.76
CA SER A 2 -78.95 -17.33 -34.70
C SER A 2 -78.62 -16.84 -33.28
N ILE A 3 -77.82 -17.64 -32.58
CA ILE A 3 -77.24 -17.37 -31.26
C ILE A 3 -75.97 -16.54 -31.47
N ARG A 4 -75.75 -15.48 -30.67
CA ARG A 4 -74.41 -14.93 -30.40
C ARG A 4 -74.31 -14.37 -28.98
N THR A 5 -73.56 -15.06 -28.13
CA THR A 5 -73.05 -14.61 -26.83
C THR A 5 -71.86 -13.65 -27.03
N PRO A 6 -71.71 -12.62 -26.18
CA PRO A 6 -70.37 -12.26 -25.67
C PRO A 6 -70.42 -11.63 -24.25
N LEU A 7 -69.36 -11.44 -23.47
CA LEU A 7 -67.98 -11.93 -23.33
C LEU A 7 -67.62 -11.51 -21.88
N ALA A 8 -66.87 -12.32 -21.15
CA ALA A 8 -66.43 -11.99 -19.79
C ALA A 8 -65.50 -10.76 -19.77
N ALA A 9 -65.73 -9.85 -18.82
CA ALA A 9 -64.88 -8.69 -18.58
C ALA A 9 -63.61 -9.11 -17.83
N ALA A 10 -62.45 -9.00 -18.49
CA ALA A 10 -61.15 -9.20 -17.85
C ALA A 10 -60.69 -7.89 -17.20
N THR A 11 -60.62 -7.88 -15.87
CA THR A 11 -59.98 -6.81 -15.09
C THR A 11 -58.46 -6.89 -15.24
N VAL A 12 -57.87 -5.87 -15.87
CA VAL A 12 -56.40 -5.72 -15.95
C VAL A 12 -55.94 -5.01 -14.68
N ALA A 13 -55.29 -5.76 -13.77
CA ALA A 13 -54.56 -5.18 -12.64
C ALA A 13 -53.17 -4.74 -13.12
N VAL A 14 -52.91 -3.42 -13.12
CA VAL A 14 -51.59 -2.86 -13.42
C VAL A 14 -50.72 -3.04 -12.18
N GLY A 15 -49.82 -4.03 -12.22
CA GLY A 15 -48.81 -4.24 -11.19
C GLY A 15 -47.71 -3.17 -11.26
N LEU A 16 -47.54 -2.41 -10.18
CA LEU A 16 -46.43 -1.48 -10.00
C LEU A 16 -45.14 -2.30 -9.80
N VAL A 17 -44.27 -2.36 -10.81
CA VAL A 17 -42.94 -2.97 -10.66
C VAL A 17 -42.01 -1.91 -10.05
N ALA A 18 -41.82 -1.96 -8.74
CA ALA A 18 -40.81 -1.14 -8.07
C ALA A 18 -39.41 -1.65 -8.47
N ALA A 19 -38.69 -0.86 -9.28
CA ALA A 19 -37.32 -1.15 -9.66
C ALA A 19 -36.40 -1.01 -8.44
N LEU A 20 -35.95 -2.14 -7.89
CA LEU A 20 -34.89 -2.19 -6.87
C LEU A 20 -33.56 -1.92 -7.57
N ALA A 21 -33.07 -0.67 -7.51
CA ALA A 21 -31.71 -0.35 -7.94
C ALA A 21 -30.71 -0.98 -6.94
N PRO A 22 -29.66 -1.68 -7.40
CA PRO A 22 -28.61 -2.16 -6.51
C PRO A 22 -27.84 -0.95 -5.97
N THR A 23 -27.88 -0.73 -4.66
CA THR A 23 -26.98 0.20 -3.99
C THR A 23 -25.56 -0.37 -4.08
N ALA A 24 -24.72 0.20 -4.94
CA ALA A 24 -23.30 -0.12 -4.99
C ALA A 24 -22.65 0.34 -3.68
N GLN A 25 -22.52 -0.57 -2.71
CA GLN A 25 -21.82 -0.32 -1.47
C GLN A 25 -20.33 -0.21 -1.79
N ALA A 26 -19.75 0.99 -1.72
CA ALA A 26 -18.31 1.16 -1.78
C ALA A 26 -17.68 0.38 -0.62
N ALA A 27 -16.89 -0.66 -0.92
CA ALA A 27 -16.14 -1.38 0.11
C ALA A 27 -15.24 -0.36 0.85
N PRO A 28 -15.12 -0.45 2.19
CA PRO A 28 -14.21 0.43 2.92
C PRO A 28 -12.83 0.27 2.30
N ARG A 29 -12.24 1.38 1.84
CA ARG A 29 -10.86 1.39 1.39
C ARG A 29 -10.05 0.82 2.56
N ALA A 30 -9.40 -0.33 2.38
CA ALA A 30 -8.61 -0.98 3.40
C ALA A 30 -7.47 -0.03 3.82
N GLY A 31 -7.78 0.86 4.76
CA GLY A 31 -7.02 2.05 5.03
C GLY A 31 -5.87 1.80 5.99
N ILE A 32 -5.35 2.89 6.52
CA ILE A 32 -4.41 2.88 7.65
C ILE A 32 -5.19 2.41 8.88
N GLN A 33 -4.93 1.19 9.35
CA GLN A 33 -5.66 0.49 10.42
C GLN A 33 -4.72 -0.21 11.43
N GLY A 34 -3.41 -0.20 11.19
CA GLY A 34 -2.41 -0.78 12.11
C GLY A 34 -1.51 0.28 12.71
N ASP A 35 -1.00 0.03 13.91
CA ASP A 35 -0.11 0.90 14.68
C ASP A 35 1.38 0.48 14.62
N THR A 36 1.70 -0.58 13.87
CA THR A 36 3.08 -1.01 13.66
C THR A 36 3.86 0.11 12.98
N GLN A 37 5.05 0.41 13.51
CA GLN A 37 5.93 1.48 13.06
C GLN A 37 7.13 0.92 12.28
N VAL A 38 7.98 1.80 11.79
CA VAL A 38 9.29 1.47 11.20
C VAL A 38 10.30 2.51 11.66
N ILE A 39 11.54 2.08 11.92
CA ILE A 39 12.66 3.02 12.12
C ILE A 39 13.05 3.58 10.75
N ALA A 40 12.42 4.69 10.36
CA ALA A 40 12.40 5.17 8.98
C ALA A 40 13.63 6.03 8.63
N ASP A 41 14.21 6.68 9.63
CA ASP A 41 15.25 7.70 9.54
C ASP A 41 16.44 7.39 10.47
N CYS A 42 16.52 6.15 10.97
CA CYS A 42 17.52 5.69 11.94
C CYS A 42 17.40 6.26 13.36
N GLN A 43 16.40 7.10 13.63
CA GLN A 43 16.28 7.80 14.91
C GLN A 43 14.89 7.59 15.54
N HIS A 44 13.85 7.52 14.71
CA HIS A 44 12.47 7.54 15.17
C HIS A 44 11.67 6.37 14.61
N ALA A 45 10.93 5.70 15.50
CA ALA A 45 9.87 4.79 15.10
C ALA A 45 8.68 5.60 14.59
N THR A 46 8.40 5.49 13.30
CA THR A 46 7.40 6.31 12.61
C THR A 46 6.35 5.42 11.94
N GLN A 47 5.09 5.83 12.04
CA GLN A 47 3.98 5.26 11.29
C GLN A 47 3.78 6.03 9.99
N VAL A 48 3.58 5.33 8.87
CA VAL A 48 3.27 5.94 7.55
C VAL A 48 4.29 7.02 7.13
N PRO A 49 5.61 6.73 7.15
CA PRO A 49 6.63 7.71 6.79
C PRO A 49 6.64 8.00 5.28
N ARG A 50 7.08 9.20 4.88
CA ARG A 50 7.31 9.55 3.46
C ARG A 50 8.68 9.16 2.94
N LYS A 51 9.60 8.77 3.82
CA LYS A 51 10.95 8.29 3.49
C LYS A 51 11.28 7.11 4.39
N VAL A 52 11.86 6.05 3.83
CA VAL A 52 12.40 4.91 4.59
C VAL A 52 13.83 4.66 4.13
N LEU A 53 14.79 4.88 5.01
CA LEU A 53 16.18 4.47 4.81
C LEU A 53 16.27 2.94 4.91
N SER A 54 16.98 2.29 3.98
CA SER A 54 17.19 0.84 4.06
C SER A 54 18.24 0.46 5.10
N ALA A 55 19.23 1.33 5.32
CA ALA A 55 20.28 1.15 6.32
C ALA A 55 20.66 2.48 6.98
N CYS A 56 21.34 2.38 8.13
CA CYS A 56 21.83 3.53 8.89
C CYS A 56 23.34 3.70 8.67
N GLY A 57 23.73 4.82 8.09
CA GLY A 57 25.14 5.15 7.82
C GLY A 57 25.28 6.22 6.76
N ASP A 58 25.24 5.81 5.50
CA ASP A 58 25.50 6.63 4.30
C ASP A 58 24.22 7.14 3.62
N ALA A 59 23.07 6.50 3.86
CA ALA A 59 21.79 6.81 3.23
C ALA A 59 21.84 6.75 1.68
N ASP A 60 22.71 5.88 1.15
CA ASP A 60 22.90 5.69 -0.28
C ASP A 60 21.72 5.01 -0.97
N GLU A 61 20.86 4.33 -0.20
CA GLU A 61 19.61 3.76 -0.69
C GLU A 61 18.44 4.10 0.22
N TYR A 62 17.35 4.61 -0.37
CA TYR A 62 16.12 4.86 0.35
C TYR A 62 14.87 4.82 -0.52
N ALA A 63 13.75 4.45 0.12
CA ALA A 63 12.43 4.57 -0.47
C ALA A 63 11.88 5.98 -0.22
N ARG A 64 11.56 6.72 -1.29
CA ARG A 64 10.72 7.91 -1.23
C ARG A 64 9.28 7.49 -1.52
N ILE A 65 8.41 7.59 -0.52
CA ILE A 65 7.02 7.15 -0.61
C ILE A 65 6.13 8.31 -1.04
N THR A 66 5.37 8.09 -2.12
CA THR A 66 4.35 9.04 -2.59
C THR A 66 3.02 8.79 -1.90
N ASP A 67 2.61 7.52 -1.81
CA ASP A 67 1.33 7.11 -1.22
C ASP A 67 1.44 5.74 -0.53
N TRP A 68 0.76 5.61 0.62
CA TRP A 68 0.54 4.35 1.31
C TRP A 68 -0.88 3.86 1.03
N ARG A 69 -1.00 2.75 0.30
CA ARG A 69 -2.28 2.17 -0.09
C ARG A 69 -2.97 1.41 1.04
N SER A 70 -2.17 0.82 1.93
CA SER A 70 -2.67 0.08 3.10
C SER A 70 -1.62 0.07 4.20
N TRP A 71 -2.05 0.12 5.46
CA TRP A 71 -1.17 -0.03 6.61
C TRP A 71 -1.90 -0.81 7.71
N THR A 72 -1.53 -2.08 7.88
CA THR A 72 -2.16 -2.99 8.84
C THR A 72 -1.18 -3.31 9.96
N ARG A 73 -1.61 -4.10 10.95
CA ARG A 73 -0.71 -4.55 12.04
C ARG A 73 0.43 -5.43 11.52
N HIS A 74 0.29 -6.11 10.38
CA HIS A 74 1.26 -7.09 9.89
C HIS A 74 1.97 -6.69 8.59
N GLN A 75 1.42 -5.73 7.86
CA GLN A 75 1.96 -5.31 6.58
C GLN A 75 1.54 -3.89 6.21
N ALA A 76 2.44 -3.14 5.59
CA ALA A 76 2.10 -1.92 4.85
C ALA A 76 2.47 -2.07 3.37
N ARG A 77 1.71 -1.42 2.48
CA ARG A 77 1.97 -1.38 1.04
C ARG A 77 1.87 0.05 0.54
N GLY A 78 2.83 0.46 -0.27
CA GLY A 78 2.89 1.81 -0.83
C GLY A 78 3.53 1.84 -2.20
N SER A 79 3.55 3.04 -2.78
CA SER A 79 4.20 3.31 -4.06
C SER A 79 4.97 4.63 -4.00
N GLY A 80 5.99 4.75 -4.84
CA GLY A 80 6.79 5.94 -4.96
C GLY A 80 8.03 5.69 -5.80
N THR A 81 9.19 6.09 -5.29
CA THR A 81 10.46 6.05 -6.01
C THR A 81 11.53 5.43 -5.14
N LEU A 82 12.19 4.38 -5.64
CA LEU A 82 13.44 3.90 -5.08
C LEU A 82 14.56 4.86 -5.53
N VAL A 83 15.35 5.34 -4.58
CA VAL A 83 16.49 6.22 -4.84
C VAL A 83 17.76 5.49 -4.41
N VAL A 84 18.71 5.33 -5.33
CA VAL A 84 19.95 4.56 -5.12
C VAL A 84 21.12 5.38 -5.64
N ASN A 85 22.15 5.56 -4.84
CA ASN A 85 23.43 6.09 -5.27
C ASN A 85 24.18 5.00 -6.06
N ASP A 86 24.68 5.31 -7.25
CA ASP A 86 25.51 4.36 -8.01
C ASP A 86 26.91 4.19 -7.40
N CYS A 87 27.33 5.08 -6.50
CA CYS A 87 28.60 5.01 -5.77
C CYS A 87 29.85 4.92 -6.67
N GLU A 88 29.77 5.44 -7.90
CA GLU A 88 30.88 5.43 -8.84
C GLU A 88 31.51 6.83 -8.98
N PRO A 89 32.84 6.99 -8.80
CA PRO A 89 33.84 6.01 -8.33
C PRO A 89 33.84 5.82 -6.80
N THR A 90 33.15 6.69 -6.06
CA THR A 90 32.96 6.59 -4.60
C THR A 90 31.55 7.03 -4.26
N CYS A 91 30.99 6.60 -3.13
CA CYS A 91 29.65 7.03 -2.70
C CYS A 91 29.54 8.55 -2.48
N ALA A 92 30.61 9.22 -2.05
CA ALA A 92 30.63 10.67 -1.88
C ALA A 92 30.53 11.44 -3.22
N ALA A 93 30.98 10.84 -4.32
CA ALA A 93 31.00 11.44 -5.66
C ALA A 93 29.95 10.85 -6.61
N GLY A 94 29.20 9.84 -6.16
CA GLY A 94 28.26 9.10 -6.98
C GLY A 94 27.00 9.89 -7.37
N THR A 95 26.18 9.29 -8.22
CA THR A 95 24.94 9.86 -8.72
C THR A 95 23.74 9.08 -8.23
N PHE A 96 22.76 9.80 -7.65
CA PHE A 96 21.49 9.21 -7.27
C PHE A 96 20.60 8.92 -8.49
N ARG A 97 20.36 7.64 -8.73
CA ARG A 97 19.39 7.11 -9.69
C ARG A 97 18.02 6.97 -9.04
N ARG A 98 16.97 7.08 -9.86
CA ARG A 98 15.57 7.11 -9.41
C ARG A 98 14.75 6.12 -10.23
N TYR A 99 14.06 5.21 -9.55
CA TYR A 99 13.27 4.17 -10.19
C TYR A 99 11.84 4.20 -9.64
N PRO A 100 10.80 4.28 -10.49
CA PRO A 100 9.43 4.03 -10.05
C PRO A 100 9.33 2.67 -9.36
N ALA A 101 8.72 2.65 -8.17
CA ALA A 101 8.71 1.46 -7.33
C ALA A 101 7.44 1.31 -6.49
N THR A 102 7.16 0.06 -6.13
CA THR A 102 6.21 -0.32 -5.08
C THR A 102 6.95 -0.90 -3.88
N PHE A 103 6.42 -0.67 -2.70
CA PHE A 103 7.05 -1.00 -1.43
C PHE A 103 6.12 -1.85 -0.56
N SER A 104 6.71 -2.79 0.19
CA SER A 104 6.02 -3.51 1.25
C SER A 104 6.84 -3.53 2.53
N LEU A 105 6.23 -3.09 3.64
CA LEU A 105 6.80 -3.27 4.97
C LEU A 105 6.18 -4.51 5.60
N HIS A 106 7.00 -5.41 6.13
CA HIS A 106 6.53 -6.67 6.69
C HIS A 106 7.51 -7.21 7.75
N ARG A 107 7.22 -8.42 8.27
CA ARG A 107 7.94 -9.09 9.35
C ARG A 107 8.00 -8.24 10.62
N VAL A 108 6.93 -8.31 11.40
CA VAL A 108 6.79 -7.52 12.63
C VAL A 108 7.61 -8.13 13.76
N ARG A 109 8.33 -7.27 14.49
CA ARG A 109 9.03 -7.62 15.73
C ARG A 109 8.76 -6.57 16.79
N THR A 110 8.95 -6.96 18.05
CA THR A 110 8.92 -6.04 19.18
C THR A 110 10.28 -5.35 19.29
N GLY A 111 10.29 -4.03 19.25
CA GLY A 111 11.46 -3.19 19.49
C GLY A 111 11.78 -3.05 20.98
N PRO A 112 12.88 -2.37 21.34
CA PRO A 112 13.37 -2.27 22.72
C PRO A 112 12.35 -1.69 23.72
N THR A 113 11.48 -0.78 23.26
CA THR A 113 10.47 -0.10 24.07
C THR A 113 9.10 -0.79 24.07
N GLY A 114 9.01 -2.02 23.54
CA GLY A 114 7.73 -2.73 23.37
C GLY A 114 6.96 -2.36 22.09
N THR A 115 7.48 -1.43 21.30
CA THR A 115 6.87 -0.96 20.05
C THR A 115 6.87 -2.06 18.97
N ARG A 116 5.77 -2.24 18.23
CA ARG A 116 5.75 -3.11 17.05
C ARG A 116 6.46 -2.43 15.88
N LEU A 117 7.47 -3.09 15.32
CA LEU A 117 8.26 -2.59 14.21
C LEU A 117 8.21 -3.53 13.02
N PHE A 118 7.99 -3.00 11.82
CA PHE A 118 8.34 -3.68 10.58
C PHE A 118 9.86 -3.77 10.48
N THR A 119 10.37 -4.95 10.12
CA THR A 119 11.82 -5.23 10.06
C THR A 119 12.31 -5.61 8.67
N ARG A 120 11.42 -5.59 7.67
CA ARG A 120 11.74 -5.86 6.27
C ARG A 120 11.04 -4.88 5.34
N LEU A 121 11.81 -4.38 4.36
CA LEU A 121 11.33 -3.59 3.24
C LEU A 121 11.46 -4.43 1.96
N GLY A 122 10.34 -4.88 1.42
CA GLY A 122 10.28 -5.40 0.06
C GLY A 122 10.16 -4.24 -0.93
N VAL A 123 10.98 -4.26 -1.97
CA VAL A 123 11.00 -3.26 -3.04
C VAL A 123 10.81 -3.96 -4.37
N THR A 124 9.99 -3.37 -5.23
CA THR A 124 9.84 -3.81 -6.62
C THR A 124 9.87 -2.58 -7.50
N TRP A 125 10.77 -2.53 -8.47
CA TRP A 125 11.00 -1.37 -9.32
C TRP A 125 11.17 -1.78 -10.78
N VAL A 126 11.08 -0.80 -11.69
CA VAL A 126 11.30 -1.01 -13.12
C VAL A 126 12.62 -0.35 -13.53
N GLN A 127 13.48 -1.10 -14.21
CA GLN A 127 14.75 -0.63 -14.75
C GLN A 127 14.90 -1.13 -16.18
N GLY A 128 15.09 -0.21 -17.14
CA GLY A 128 15.24 -0.57 -18.55
C GLY A 128 14.03 -1.33 -19.13
N GLY A 129 12.82 -1.13 -18.57
CA GLY A 129 11.61 -1.85 -18.96
C GLY A 129 11.41 -3.21 -18.27
N GLU A 130 12.39 -3.69 -17.50
CA GLU A 130 12.29 -4.94 -16.75
C GLU A 130 11.94 -4.69 -15.28
N GLN A 131 11.07 -5.54 -14.72
CA GLN A 131 10.76 -5.52 -13.30
C GLN A 131 11.86 -6.22 -12.50
N ARG A 132 12.33 -5.56 -11.45
CA ARG A 132 13.29 -6.06 -10.46
C ARG A 132 12.65 -6.04 -9.08
N ASN A 133 13.10 -6.93 -8.20
CA ASN A 133 12.66 -6.94 -6.81
C ASN A 133 13.80 -7.30 -5.85
N THR A 134 13.69 -6.85 -4.61
CA THR A 134 14.60 -7.19 -3.52
C THR A 134 13.89 -7.06 -2.18
N THR A 135 14.47 -7.63 -1.12
CA THR A 135 14.02 -7.44 0.26
C THR A 135 15.18 -7.06 1.15
N LEU A 136 15.05 -5.90 1.78
CA LEU A 136 16.09 -5.28 2.60
C LEU A 136 15.74 -5.45 4.08
N PRO A 137 16.70 -5.79 4.95
CA PRO A 137 16.51 -5.66 6.39
C PRO A 137 16.30 -4.17 6.73
N LEU A 138 15.53 -3.90 7.79
CA LEU A 138 15.37 -2.56 8.34
C LEU A 138 15.90 -2.49 9.77
N PRO A 139 16.34 -1.30 10.23
CA PRO A 139 16.77 -1.11 11.61
C PRO A 139 15.66 -1.48 12.60
N THR A 140 16.05 -2.11 13.71
CA THR A 140 15.12 -2.54 14.77
C THR A 140 15.19 -1.66 16.03
N ALA A 141 16.10 -0.69 16.05
CA ALA A 141 16.27 0.30 17.10
C ALA A 141 16.83 1.60 16.51
N PRO A 142 16.56 2.75 17.14
CA PRO A 142 17.27 4.00 16.87
C PRO A 142 18.79 3.87 17.07
N LEU A 143 19.58 4.63 16.32
CA LEU A 143 21.00 4.81 16.62
C LEU A 143 21.15 5.58 17.95
N GLY A 144 21.96 5.04 18.86
CA GLY A 144 22.24 5.66 20.17
C GLY A 144 21.19 5.40 21.25
N GLY A 145 20.24 4.50 21.01
CA GLY A 145 19.26 4.03 22.00
C GLY A 145 19.63 2.70 22.65
#